data_AF-A0A6P5RMA4-F1
#
_entry.id   AF-A0A6P5RMA4-F1
#
_cell.length_a   1.000
_cell.length_b   1.000
_cell.length_c   1.000
_cell.angle_alpha   90.00
_cell.angle_beta   90.00
_cell.angle_gamma   90.00
#
_symmetry.space_group_name_H-M   'P 1'
#
loop_
_entity.id
_entity.type
_entity.pdbx_description
1 polymer ?
#
loop_
_entity_poly.entity_id
_entity_poly.type
_entity_poly.pdbx_seq_one_letter_code
_entity_poly.pdbx_strand_id
1 'polypeptide(L)'
;VYQLSIGAACGLSWPSDRIIIQVLDDSTDPTIKDLVERECQRWASKGINIKYEIRDNRNGYKAGALKEGMKHSYVKQCDYVAIFDADFQPEPDFLYRTIPFLVHNSDIALVQARWKFGNLMINLVLI
;
A
#
# COMPACT_ATOMS: atom_id res chain seq x y z
N VAL A 1 -15.00 -2.07 -4.02
CA VAL A 1 -13.91 -2.56 -3.16
C VAL A 1 -12.71 -1.63 -3.19
N TYR A 2 -12.10 -1.36 -4.36
CA TYR A 2 -10.91 -0.49 -4.47
C TYR A 2 -11.02 0.87 -3.76
N GLN A 3 -12.18 1.55 -3.86
CA GLN A 3 -12.41 2.84 -3.19
C GLN A 3 -12.27 2.76 -1.66
N LEU A 4 -12.71 1.64 -1.06
CA LEU A 4 -12.61 1.44 0.39
C LEU A 4 -11.17 1.20 0.80
N SER A 5 -10.44 0.34 0.09
CA SER A 5 -9.04 0.01 0.39
C SER A 5 -8.11 1.20 0.19
N ILE A 6 -8.24 1.91 -0.95
CA ILE A 6 -7.47 3.15 -1.21
C ILE A 6 -7.82 4.21 -0.18
N GLY A 7 -9.11 4.36 0.14
CA GLY A 7 -9.56 5.30 1.16
C GLY A 7 -8.99 5.00 2.55
N ALA A 8 -8.96 3.72 2.95
CA ALA A 8 -8.37 3.30 4.22
C ALA A 8 -6.85 3.53 4.26
N ALA A 9 -6.13 3.23 3.17
CA ALA A 9 -4.71 3.52 3.06
C ALA A 9 -4.41 5.04 3.12
N CYS A 10 -5.22 5.86 2.43
CA CYS A 10 -5.11 7.32 2.49
C CYS A 10 -5.53 7.91 3.85
N GLY A 11 -6.29 7.14 4.64
CA GLY A 11 -6.76 7.51 5.98
C GLY A 11 -5.83 7.06 7.11
N LEU A 12 -4.67 6.47 6.80
CA LEU A 12 -3.66 6.11 7.79
C LEU A 12 -3.23 7.36 8.57
N SER A 13 -3.26 7.26 9.89
CA SER A 13 -2.77 8.28 10.80
C SER A 13 -1.24 8.24 10.79
N TRP A 14 -0.64 9.13 10.00
CA TRP A 14 0.81 9.35 9.93
C TRP A 14 1.07 10.78 9.43
N PRO A 15 2.20 11.41 9.76
CA PRO A 15 2.54 12.73 9.21
C PRO A 15 2.48 12.70 7.67
N SER A 16 1.69 13.60 7.09
CA SER A 16 1.37 13.60 5.64
C SER A 16 2.59 13.86 4.75
N ASP A 17 3.61 14.51 5.28
CA ASP A 17 4.91 14.75 4.66
C ASP A 17 5.86 13.54 4.75
N ARG A 18 5.48 12.50 5.51
CA ARG A 18 6.28 11.29 5.76
C ARG A 18 5.61 9.99 5.29
N ILE A 19 4.58 10.10 4.45
CA ILE A 19 3.90 8.95 3.88
C ILE A 19 3.73 9.13 2.38
N ILE A 20 3.95 8.03 1.64
CA ILE A 20 3.67 7.93 0.22
C ILE A 20 2.77 6.71 0.04
N ILE A 21 1.60 6.89 -0.58
CA ILE A 21 0.70 5.80 -0.93
C ILE A 21 0.99 5.38 -2.36
N GLN A 22 1.40 4.13 -2.59
CA GLN A 22 1.63 3.59 -3.94
C GLN A 22 0.54 2.56 -4.26
N VAL A 23 -0.26 2.84 -5.28
CA VAL A 23 -1.26 1.91 -5.82
C VAL A 23 -0.65 1.22 -7.04
N LEU A 24 -0.34 -0.06 -6.88
CA LEU A 24 0.17 -0.91 -7.95
C LEU A 24 -1.01 -1.60 -8.64
N ASP A 25 -1.44 -1.08 -9.79
CA ASP A 25 -2.55 -1.65 -10.54
C ASP A 25 -2.07 -2.62 -11.63
N ASP A 26 -2.29 -3.91 -11.39
CA ASP A 26 -1.98 -4.98 -12.34
C ASP A 26 -3.21 -5.37 -13.19
N SER A 27 -4.29 -4.59 -13.18
CA SER A 27 -5.53 -4.87 -13.93
C SER A 27 -5.29 -4.95 -15.44
N THR A 28 -6.14 -5.71 -16.14
CA THR A 28 -6.13 -5.84 -17.62
C THR A 28 -7.34 -5.19 -18.25
N ASP A 29 -8.37 -4.91 -17.46
CA ASP A 29 -9.57 -4.21 -17.91
C ASP A 29 -9.30 -2.70 -17.93
N PRO A 30 -9.36 -2.04 -19.11
CA PRO A 30 -9.16 -0.61 -19.22
C PRO A 30 -10.14 0.22 -18.38
N THR A 31 -11.37 -0.27 -18.20
CA THR A 31 -12.40 0.39 -17.40
C THR A 31 -12.00 0.43 -15.93
N ILE A 32 -11.46 -0.68 -15.41
CA ILE A 32 -11.00 -0.76 -14.03
C ILE A 32 -9.80 0.17 -13.82
N LYS A 33 -8.85 0.20 -14.77
CA LYS A 33 -7.71 1.13 -14.73
C LYS A 33 -8.15 2.59 -14.62
N ASP A 34 -9.06 3.02 -15.49
CA ASP A 34 -9.61 4.39 -15.48
C ASP A 34 -10.28 4.72 -14.13
N LEU A 35 -11.03 3.77 -13.56
CA LEU A 35 -11.69 3.95 -12.27
C LEU A 35 -10.70 4.08 -11.11
N VAL A 36 -9.66 3.23 -11.07
CA VAL A 36 -8.63 3.26 -10.01
C VAL A 36 -7.78 4.52 -10.13
N GLU A 37 -7.39 4.91 -11.35
CA GLU A 37 -6.63 6.12 -11.62
C GLU A 37 -7.40 7.37 -11.15
N ARG A 38 -8.69 7.48 -11.50
CA ARG A 38 -9.55 8.59 -11.05
C ARG A 38 -9.67 8.68 -9.54
N GLU A 39 -9.76 7.55 -8.86
CA GLU A 39 -9.80 7.53 -7.40
C GLU A 39 -8.47 8.02 -6.80
N CYS A 40 -7.34 7.63 -7.39
CA CYS A 40 -6.03 8.14 -6.98
C CYS A 40 -5.93 9.66 -7.21
N GLN A 41 -6.39 10.15 -8.36
CA GLN A 41 -6.43 11.60 -8.66
C GLN A 41 -7.33 12.36 -7.68
N ARG A 42 -8.45 11.76 -7.24
CA ARG A 42 -9.36 12.33 -6.23
C ARG A 42 -8.70 12.48 -4.86
N TRP A 43 -7.82 11.55 -4.47
CA TRP A 43 -7.05 11.67 -3.23
C TRP A 43 -5.87 12.61 -3.37
N ALA A 44 -5.19 12.60 -4.51
CA ALA A 44 -4.12 13.55 -4.82
C ALA A 44 -4.63 15.01 -4.75
N SER A 45 -5.84 15.30 -5.26
CA SER A 45 -6.43 16.64 -5.19
C SER A 45 -6.78 17.11 -3.77
N LYS A 46 -6.81 16.19 -2.80
CA LYS A 46 -6.95 16.49 -1.36
C LYS A 46 -5.61 16.69 -0.65
N GLY A 47 -4.49 16.66 -1.40
CA GLY A 47 -3.15 16.83 -0.86
C GLY A 47 -2.49 15.54 -0.35
N ILE A 48 -3.09 14.37 -0.58
CA ILE A 48 -2.45 13.09 -0.24
C ILE A 48 -1.36 12.78 -1.27
N ASN A 49 -0.17 12.39 -0.80
CA ASN A 49 0.92 11.95 -1.67
C ASN A 49 0.69 10.51 -2.15
N ILE A 50 -0.22 10.35 -3.11
CA ILE A 50 -0.57 9.07 -3.73
C ILE A 50 0.03 8.96 -5.14
N LYS A 51 0.51 7.78 -5.51
CA LYS A 51 1.08 7.42 -6.80
C LYS A 51 0.32 6.23 -7.36
N TYR A 52 -0.12 6.35 -8.60
CA TYR A 52 -0.76 5.28 -9.36
C TYR A 52 0.25 4.74 -10.36
N GLU A 53 0.59 3.47 -10.25
CA GLU A 53 1.62 2.83 -11.07
C GLU A 53 1.05 1.59 -11.76
N ILE A 54 1.32 1.48 -13.06
CA ILE A 54 0.96 0.34 -13.89
C ILE A 54 2.24 -0.26 -14.48
N ARG A 55 2.18 -1.54 -14.86
CA ARG A 55 3.28 -2.22 -15.56
C ARG A 55 2.81 -2.85 -16.87
N ASP A 56 3.76 -3.04 -17.78
CA ASP A 56 3.49 -3.53 -19.13
C ASP A 56 3.28 -5.05 -19.22
N ASN A 57 3.76 -5.82 -18.24
CA ASN A 57 3.59 -7.28 -18.21
C ASN A 57 3.33 -7.82 -16.80
N ARG A 58 2.59 -8.94 -16.71
CA ARG A 58 2.21 -9.59 -15.46
C ARG A 58 3.23 -10.61 -14.93
N ASN A 59 4.49 -10.56 -15.37
CA ASN A 59 5.48 -11.56 -14.98
C ASN A 59 5.73 -11.51 -13.46
N GLY A 60 5.75 -12.66 -12.81
CA GLY A 60 5.96 -12.75 -11.36
C GLY A 60 4.78 -12.30 -10.48
N TYR A 61 3.60 -12.01 -11.05
CA TYR A 61 2.38 -11.68 -10.32
C TYR A 61 2.62 -10.62 -9.24
N LYS A 62 2.18 -10.85 -7.98
CA LYS A 62 2.35 -9.94 -6.84
C LYS A 62 3.81 -9.58 -6.57
N ALA A 63 4.72 -10.56 -6.58
CA ALA A 63 6.14 -10.32 -6.37
C ALA A 63 6.75 -9.46 -7.50
N GLY A 64 6.29 -9.67 -8.73
CA GLY A 64 6.69 -8.85 -9.87
C GLY A 64 6.18 -7.41 -9.77
N ALA A 65 4.91 -7.22 -9.39
CA ALA A 65 4.32 -5.90 -9.21
C ALA A 65 5.08 -5.11 -8.13
N LEU A 66 5.34 -5.74 -6.98
CA LEU A 66 6.14 -5.14 -5.90
C LEU A 66 7.54 -4.80 -6.38
N LYS A 67 8.22 -5.71 -7.11
CA LYS A 67 9.57 -5.46 -7.64
C LYS A 67 9.60 -4.24 -8.56
N GLU A 68 8.62 -4.06 -9.43
CA GLU A 68 8.52 -2.87 -10.29
C GLU A 68 8.23 -1.62 -9.46
N GLY A 69 7.28 -1.69 -8.51
CA GLY A 69 6.96 -0.60 -7.59
C GLY A 69 8.16 -0.09 -6.80
N MET A 70 9.05 -0.98 -6.38
CA MET A 70 10.29 -0.64 -5.66
C MET A 70 11.35 0.06 -6.51
N LYS A 71 11.22 0.08 -7.86
CA LYS A 71 12.19 0.78 -8.74
C LYS A 71 12.02 2.29 -8.76
N HIS A 72 10.84 2.78 -8.38
CA HIS A 72 10.52 4.21 -8.45
C HIS A 72 11.42 5.01 -7.50
N SER A 73 11.92 6.16 -7.95
CA SER A 73 12.91 6.95 -7.22
C SER A 73 12.41 7.47 -5.88
N TYR A 74 11.10 7.74 -5.76
CA TYR A 74 10.50 8.18 -4.50
C TYR A 74 10.48 7.10 -3.42
N VAL A 75 10.45 5.81 -3.79
CA VAL A 75 10.49 4.70 -2.82
C VAL A 75 11.83 4.65 -2.10
N LYS A 76 12.92 5.09 -2.75
CA LYS A 76 14.25 5.19 -2.13
C LYS A 76 14.34 6.23 -1.02
N GLN A 77 13.32 7.07 -0.87
CA GLN A 77 13.21 8.06 0.20
C GLN A 77 12.48 7.49 1.43
N CYS A 78 11.90 6.29 1.32
CA CYS A 78 11.17 5.63 2.40
C CYS A 78 12.10 4.70 3.19
N ASP A 79 12.10 4.84 4.51
CA ASP A 79 12.83 3.94 5.41
C ASP A 79 12.11 2.59 5.61
N TYR A 80 10.78 2.58 5.46
CA TYR A 80 9.91 1.44 5.70
C TYR A 80 8.88 1.30 4.58
N VAL A 81 8.40 0.07 4.33
CA VAL A 81 7.39 -0.21 3.31
C VAL A 81 6.29 -1.05 3.94
N ALA A 82 5.06 -0.53 4.01
CA ALA A 82 3.90 -1.32 4.42
C ALA A 82 3.15 -1.85 3.18
N ILE A 83 2.93 -3.16 3.10
CA ILE A 83 2.25 -3.80 1.96
C ILE A 83 0.86 -4.26 2.37
N PHE A 84 -0.16 -3.77 1.63
CA PHE A 84 -1.56 -4.18 1.79
C PHE A 84 -2.10 -4.77 0.48
N ASP A 85 -2.90 -5.83 0.58
CA ASP A 85 -3.66 -6.33 -0.57
C ASP A 85 -4.78 -5.36 -0.98
N ALA A 86 -5.18 -5.42 -2.24
CA ALA A 86 -6.13 -4.47 -2.84
C ALA A 86 -7.54 -4.52 -2.23
N ASP A 87 -7.86 -5.56 -1.47
CA ASP A 87 -9.13 -5.75 -0.75
C ASP A 87 -9.01 -5.47 0.76
N PHE A 88 -7.84 -5.05 1.25
CA PHE A 88 -7.60 -4.77 2.65
C PHE A 88 -7.83 -3.31 3.02
N GLN A 89 -8.42 -3.11 4.20
CA GLN A 89 -8.67 -1.81 4.79
C GLN A 89 -7.88 -1.73 6.10
N PRO A 90 -6.67 -1.15 6.11
CA PRO A 90 -5.91 -1.01 7.34
C PRO A 90 -6.63 -0.06 8.31
N GLU A 91 -6.54 -0.37 9.60
CA GLU A 91 -6.98 0.55 10.65
C GLU A 91 -6.13 1.84 10.62
N PRO A 92 -6.70 3.02 10.93
CA PRO A 92 -5.96 4.28 10.85
C PRO A 92 -4.68 4.30 11.69
N ASP A 93 -4.65 3.61 12.83
CA ASP A 93 -3.51 3.58 13.75
C ASP A 93 -2.44 2.52 13.39
N PHE A 94 -2.59 1.80 12.27
CA PHE A 94 -1.75 0.66 11.90
C PHE A 94 -0.25 0.98 11.95
N LEU A 95 0.18 2.09 11.34
CA LEU A 95 1.60 2.46 11.26
C LEU A 95 2.16 2.81 12.64
N TYR A 96 1.41 3.56 13.46
CA TYR A 96 1.80 3.86 14.84
C TYR A 96 1.95 2.61 15.70
N ARG A 97 1.19 1.56 15.43
CA ARG A 97 1.26 0.30 16.17
C ARG A 97 2.38 -0.62 15.71
N THR A 98 2.92 -0.44 14.52
CA THR A 98 3.82 -1.41 13.89
C THR A 98 5.23 -0.89 13.67
N ILE A 99 5.39 0.36 13.22
CA ILE A 99 6.70 0.99 12.99
C ILE A 99 7.59 1.02 14.24
N PRO A 100 7.10 1.24 15.48
CA PRO A 100 7.96 1.27 16.67
C PRO A 100 8.78 -0.01 16.88
N PHE A 101 8.28 -1.18 16.48
CA PHE A 101 9.04 -2.43 16.60
C PHE A 101 10.31 -2.42 15.73
N LEU A 102 10.26 -1.80 14.55
CA LEU A 102 11.40 -1.67 13.63
C LEU A 102 12.35 -0.54 14.08
N VAL A 103 11.81 0.56 14.60
CA VAL A 103 12.62 1.70 15.08
C VAL A 103 13.42 1.32 16.32
N HIS A 104 12.83 0.54 17.24
CA HIS A 104 13.46 0.21 18.51
C HIS A 104 14.38 -1.01 18.46
N ASN A 105 14.37 -1.78 17.38
CA ASN A 105 15.22 -2.95 17.23
C ASN A 105 15.68 -3.13 15.77
N SER A 106 16.94 -2.80 15.50
CA SER A 106 17.56 -2.93 14.17
C SER A 106 17.74 -4.37 13.68
N ASP A 107 17.59 -5.36 14.56
CA ASP A 107 17.67 -6.78 14.19
C ASP A 107 16.33 -7.30 13.62
N ILE A 108 15.25 -6.52 13.74
CA ILE A 108 13.94 -6.86 13.18
C ILE A 108 13.85 -6.32 11.76
N ALA A 109 13.75 -7.24 10.80
CA ALA A 109 13.54 -6.89 9.39
C ALA A 109 12.07 -6.95 8.95
N LEU A 110 11.18 -7.47 9.81
CA LEU A 110 9.78 -7.71 9.45
C LEU A 110 8.83 -7.60 10.65
N VAL A 111 7.75 -6.83 10.48
CA VAL A 111 6.59 -6.86 11.38
C VAL A 111 5.36 -7.38 10.63
N GLN A 112 4.86 -8.54 11.05
CA GLN A 112 3.64 -9.11 10.49
C GLN A 112 2.45 -8.84 11.41
N ALA A 113 1.47 -8.10 10.89
CA ALA A 113 0.20 -7.91 11.56
C ALA A 113 -0.80 -9.02 11.22
N ARG A 114 -1.74 -9.26 12.15
CA ARG A 114 -2.82 -10.22 11.93
C ARG A 114 -3.88 -9.64 11.00
N TRP A 115 -4.32 -10.43 10.03
CA TRP A 115 -5.51 -10.17 9.22
C TRP A 115 -6.78 -10.74 9.87
N LYS A 116 -7.89 -10.02 9.75
CA LYS A 116 -9.23 -10.50 10.15
C LYS A 116 -10.19 -10.38 8.97
N PHE A 117 -10.64 -11.53 8.46
CA PHE A 117 -11.65 -11.67 7.42
C PHE A 117 -12.82 -12.48 7.99
N GLY A 118 -13.75 -11.85 8.71
CA GLY A 118 -14.78 -12.63 9.43
C GLY A 118 -14.17 -13.81 10.22
N ASN A 119 -14.65 -15.04 9.99
CA ASN A 119 -14.27 -16.29 10.70
C ASN A 119 -13.27 -17.23 9.97
N LEU A 120 -12.61 -16.85 8.87
CA LEU A 120 -11.63 -17.71 8.19
C LEU A 120 -10.32 -16.97 7.85
N MET A 121 -9.22 -17.74 7.84
CA MET A 121 -7.86 -17.27 8.14
C MET A 121 -6.93 -17.41 6.93
N ILE A 122 -6.43 -16.30 6.39
CA ILE A 122 -5.28 -16.27 5.45
C ILE A 122 -4.43 -15.02 5.75
N ASN A 123 -3.11 -15.14 5.60
CA ASN A 123 -2.09 -14.14 5.95
C ASN A 123 -1.58 -13.37 4.71
N LEU A 124 -1.37 -12.04 4.83
CA LEU A 124 -0.07 -11.37 4.59
C LEU A 124 -0.16 -9.86 4.91
N VAL A 125 0.65 -9.37 5.85
CA VAL A 125 1.13 -7.99 5.87
C VAL A 125 2.62 -8.07 6.14
N LEU A 126 3.43 -7.50 5.24
CA LEU A 126 4.87 -7.37 5.43
C LEU A 126 5.15 -5.87 5.60
N ILE A 127 5.85 -5.53 6.68
CA ILE A 127 6.55 -4.26 6.86
C ILE A 127 8.04 -4.53 6.81
#